data_AF-A0A3R7HCD5-F1
#
_entry.id   AF-A0A3R7HCD5-F1
#
_cell.length_a   1.000
_cell.length_b   1.000
_cell.length_c   1.000
_cell.angle_alpha   90.00
_cell.angle_beta   90.00
_cell.angle_gamma   90.00
#
_symmetry.space_group_name_H-M   'P 1'
#
loop_
_entity.id
_entity.type
_entity.pdbx_description
1 polymer ?
#
loop_
_entity_poly.entity_id
_entity_poly.type
_entity_poly.pdbx_seq_one_letter_code
_entity_poly.pdbx_strand_id
1 'polypeptide(L)'
;MTDLAEKDLWEPGIRQFETSDSVMGGPDGVDNIPPRQLANRTVYLRNRIAEILGVSKTYVLAGGTANAITASYTPAVPEVVDGQVFRGRVQTANKGATTFTPNPAKDGIAPSPVYGLDGQPLSGGEIVGKFALEYDSTLNDGKGGYVLTDNPGGIRRTVAPAASDNSNAVPNTSWIRTLISGALSVTGLSASGKVDGANCPNLLRNGSAEFGALGWTMAAGLSALTDTAGATGTYFGNPAALVAVTQSQNSEQVPVSPNVALSLAYDVNTSGVNAGTVQLVLNAYNSSNELLSAVKSLTIANGTASARYSITGTTPAKTAYVKACFVLTGVSASVGGIAFTRGKLELGSSSSLYSNEAGLAFLQFLIGNFKGAISLSTSSTIPANQVGYEFQTSVGGITSTLPHPSTVSAGSLLPMYNNSTGTQTLSVPGGNFNSAFGSGTSVIVLPPNACVILVSDNTSWNGIGGAGAVGSAVKPTNTAGVGQWTSLLISAGTNGAMSLPPGGTWAYFYFNQTTAQSGVGIAAGGTVLLTGAAAGGPGISQASGFCWRIAQ
;
A
#
# COMPACT_ATOMS: atom_id res chain seq x y z
N MET A 1 31.21 -89.62 -7.66
CA MET A 1 29.91 -89.70 -8.34
C MET A 1 30.10 -89.05 -9.70
N THR A 2 29.58 -89.65 -10.78
CA THR A 2 29.76 -89.11 -12.14
C THR A 2 28.44 -88.51 -12.58
N ASP A 3 28.44 -87.22 -12.92
CA ASP A 3 27.24 -86.50 -13.32
C ASP A 3 26.86 -86.83 -14.78
N LEU A 4 25.57 -86.72 -15.08
CA LEU A 4 25.07 -86.86 -16.44
C LEU A 4 25.44 -85.61 -17.25
N ALA A 5 26.04 -85.78 -18.42
CA ALA A 5 26.40 -84.66 -19.27
C ALA A 5 25.15 -84.04 -19.91
N GLU A 6 24.84 -82.80 -19.52
CA GLU A 6 23.72 -82.02 -20.07
C GLU A 6 24.16 -81.24 -21.33
N LYS A 7 23.27 -81.14 -22.31
CA LYS A 7 23.46 -80.35 -23.53
C LYS A 7 22.31 -79.37 -23.71
N ASP A 8 22.62 -78.21 -24.26
CA ASP A 8 21.61 -77.21 -24.64
C ASP A 8 20.92 -77.63 -25.94
N LEU A 9 20.01 -78.61 -25.83
CA LEU A 9 19.32 -79.23 -26.95
C LEU A 9 17.87 -79.52 -26.57
N TRP A 10 16.93 -79.09 -27.42
CA TRP A 10 15.54 -79.52 -27.30
C TRP A 10 15.35 -80.90 -27.96
N GLU A 11 15.30 -81.94 -27.14
CA GLU A 11 15.03 -83.31 -27.59
C GLU A 11 13.61 -83.41 -28.19
N PRO A 12 13.37 -84.11 -29.30
CA PRO A 12 12.02 -84.26 -29.89
C PRO A 12 11.01 -84.98 -29.00
N GLY A 13 11.47 -85.91 -28.16
CA GLY A 13 10.66 -86.69 -27.22
C GLY A 13 11.47 -87.18 -26.03
N ILE A 14 10.80 -87.69 -25.00
CA ILE A 14 11.44 -88.42 -23.90
C ILE A 14 11.09 -89.90 -24.10
N ARG A 15 12.10 -90.76 -24.20
CA ARG A 15 11.92 -92.20 -24.39
C ARG A 15 11.22 -92.81 -23.18
N GLN A 16 10.26 -93.69 -23.41
CA GLN A 16 9.62 -94.49 -22.36
C GLN A 16 10.51 -95.69 -21.98
N PHE A 17 10.42 -96.14 -20.73
CA PHE A 17 10.97 -97.43 -20.35
C PHE A 17 10.05 -98.55 -20.83
N GLU A 18 10.60 -99.46 -21.61
CA GLU A 18 9.91 -100.66 -22.05
C GLU A 18 10.17 -101.81 -21.08
N THR A 19 9.20 -102.71 -20.94
CA THR A 19 9.33 -103.88 -20.05
C THR A 19 10.44 -104.85 -20.48
N SER A 20 10.88 -104.75 -21.73
CA SER A 20 12.00 -105.50 -22.30
C SER A 20 13.37 -104.84 -22.09
N ASP A 21 13.43 -103.61 -21.55
CA ASP A 21 14.69 -102.90 -21.39
C ASP A 21 15.57 -103.51 -20.30
N SER A 22 16.86 -103.67 -20.60
CA SER A 22 17.87 -104.06 -19.62
C SER A 22 18.22 -102.88 -18.72
N VAL A 23 18.28 -103.10 -17.40
CA VAL A 23 18.75 -102.11 -16.41
C VAL A 23 20.26 -101.87 -16.61
N MET A 24 20.60 -100.87 -17.43
CA MET A 24 21.97 -100.54 -17.83
C MET A 24 22.22 -99.04 -17.65
N GLY A 25 23.09 -98.70 -16.70
CA GLY A 25 23.59 -97.34 -16.47
C GLY A 25 24.77 -96.95 -17.37
N GLY A 26 25.44 -95.84 -17.03
CA GLY A 26 26.55 -95.27 -17.81
C GLY A 26 26.08 -94.24 -18.86
N PRO A 27 27.00 -93.51 -19.52
CA PRO A 27 26.67 -92.42 -20.42
C PRO A 27 25.74 -92.83 -21.57
N ASP A 28 25.85 -94.06 -22.08
CA ASP A 28 25.01 -94.57 -23.17
C ASP A 28 24.07 -95.70 -22.72
N GLY A 29 23.92 -95.89 -21.41
CA GLY A 29 23.02 -96.86 -20.82
C GLY A 29 21.55 -96.54 -21.08
N VAL A 30 20.74 -97.56 -21.36
CA VAL A 30 19.30 -97.41 -21.66
C VAL A 30 18.55 -96.71 -20.51
N ASP A 31 18.94 -96.98 -19.26
CA ASP A 31 18.35 -96.35 -18.07
C ASP A 31 18.60 -94.84 -18.00
N ASN A 32 19.70 -94.38 -18.59
CA ASN A 32 20.09 -92.98 -18.57
C ASN A 32 19.58 -92.20 -19.79
N ILE A 33 18.92 -92.84 -20.76
CA ILE A 33 18.35 -92.15 -21.93
C ILE A 33 17.22 -91.19 -21.51
N PRO A 34 16.15 -91.63 -20.81
CA PRO A 34 15.06 -90.71 -20.45
C PRO A 34 15.51 -89.58 -19.50
N PRO A 35 16.31 -89.85 -18.44
CA PRO A 35 16.87 -88.80 -17.60
C PRO A 35 17.74 -87.79 -18.37
N ARG A 36 18.56 -88.24 -19.33
CA ARG A 36 19.40 -87.35 -20.15
C ARG A 36 18.56 -86.45 -21.03
N GLN A 37 17.54 -87.01 -21.67
CA GLN A 37 16.67 -86.24 -22.55
C GLN A 37 15.90 -85.16 -21.78
N LEU A 38 15.41 -85.51 -20.58
CA LEU A 38 14.76 -84.56 -19.69
C LEU A 38 15.75 -83.48 -19.19
N ALA A 39 16.97 -83.87 -18.82
CA ALA A 39 18.01 -82.93 -18.39
C ALA A 39 18.36 -81.94 -19.51
N ASN A 40 18.56 -82.41 -20.75
CA ASN A 40 18.82 -81.55 -21.91
C ASN A 40 17.69 -80.54 -22.17
N ARG A 41 16.43 -81.00 -22.15
CA ARG A 41 15.26 -80.10 -22.27
C ARG A 41 15.20 -79.08 -21.14
N THR A 42 15.56 -79.48 -19.92
CA THR A 42 15.56 -78.59 -18.74
C THR A 42 16.65 -77.52 -18.88
N VAL A 43 17.85 -77.90 -19.32
CA VAL A 43 18.92 -76.94 -19.63
C VAL A 43 18.53 -75.99 -20.74
N TYR A 44 17.94 -76.49 -21.81
CA TYR A 44 17.46 -75.68 -22.93
C TYR A 44 16.42 -74.65 -22.47
N LEU A 45 15.40 -75.09 -21.72
CA LEU A 45 14.39 -74.19 -21.18
C LEU A 45 14.97 -73.19 -20.20
N ARG A 46 15.86 -73.62 -19.30
CA ARG A 46 16.56 -72.73 -18.37
C ARG A 46 17.33 -71.65 -19.11
N ASN A 47 18.06 -72.01 -20.17
CA ASN A 47 18.85 -71.06 -20.95
C ASN A 47 17.95 -70.07 -21.69
N ARG A 48 16.85 -70.55 -22.30
CA ARG A 48 15.87 -69.70 -23.00
C ARG A 48 15.10 -68.79 -22.04
N ILE A 49 14.76 -69.29 -20.85
CA ILE A 49 14.15 -68.50 -19.78
C ILE A 49 15.17 -67.48 -19.26
N ALA A 50 16.43 -67.83 -19.09
CA ALA A 50 17.47 -66.88 -18.68
C ALA A 50 17.72 -65.79 -19.74
N GLU A 51 17.54 -66.10 -21.03
CA GLU A 51 17.55 -65.14 -22.13
C GLU A 51 16.32 -64.22 -22.08
N ILE A 52 15.11 -64.79 -21.99
CA ILE A 52 13.83 -64.05 -21.90
C ILE A 52 13.77 -63.16 -20.65
N LEU A 53 14.21 -63.69 -19.51
CA LEU A 53 14.26 -62.97 -18.23
C LEU A 53 15.52 -62.09 -18.11
N GLY A 54 16.41 -62.09 -19.11
CA GLY A 54 17.63 -61.26 -19.14
C GLY A 54 18.65 -61.56 -18.04
N VAL A 55 18.62 -62.76 -17.46
CA VAL A 55 19.43 -63.16 -16.30
C VAL A 55 20.86 -63.56 -16.71
N SER A 56 21.12 -63.87 -17.98
CA SER A 56 22.47 -64.17 -18.48
C SER A 56 23.15 -62.93 -19.06
N LYS A 57 24.12 -62.38 -18.32
CA LYS A 57 24.92 -61.16 -18.61
C LYS A 57 24.08 -59.99 -19.17
N THR A 58 23.55 -59.16 -18.28
CA THR A 58 22.83 -57.93 -18.65
C THR A 58 23.65 -56.94 -19.49
N TYR A 59 24.98 -57.14 -19.62
CA TYR A 59 25.91 -56.32 -20.42
C TYR A 59 27.23 -57.06 -20.73
N VAL A 60 27.86 -56.75 -21.86
CA VAL A 60 29.25 -57.13 -22.20
C VAL A 60 30.24 -56.07 -21.70
N LEU A 61 31.42 -56.46 -21.21
CA LEU A 61 32.49 -55.48 -20.93
C LEU A 61 33.03 -54.96 -22.27
N ALA A 62 32.89 -53.64 -22.48
CA ALA A 62 33.35 -53.01 -23.69
C ALA A 62 34.88 -52.80 -23.66
N GLY A 63 35.53 -53.03 -24.79
CA GLY A 63 36.92 -52.68 -25.06
C GLY A 63 37.04 -51.41 -25.90
N GLY A 64 38.20 -51.22 -26.52
CA GLY A 64 38.49 -50.05 -27.36
C GLY A 64 38.89 -48.81 -26.55
N THR A 65 38.63 -47.63 -27.10
CA THR A 65 38.91 -46.34 -26.44
C THR A 65 37.61 -45.64 -26.03
N ALA A 66 37.72 -44.57 -25.23
CA ALA A 66 36.57 -43.80 -24.75
C ALA A 66 35.60 -43.35 -25.85
N ASN A 67 36.09 -43.08 -27.08
CA ASN A 67 35.29 -42.62 -28.21
C ASN A 67 35.21 -43.65 -29.35
N ALA A 68 35.79 -44.85 -29.18
CA ALA A 68 35.73 -45.94 -30.15
C ALA A 68 35.51 -47.24 -29.38
N ILE A 69 34.24 -47.47 -29.03
CA ILE A 69 33.81 -48.53 -28.14
C ILE A 69 33.68 -49.83 -28.95
N THR A 70 34.23 -50.92 -28.43
CA THR A 70 34.04 -52.25 -29.03
C THR A 70 33.44 -53.22 -28.03
N ALA A 71 32.61 -54.17 -28.48
CA ALA A 71 32.03 -55.17 -27.58
C ALA A 71 31.85 -56.52 -28.28
N SER A 72 32.40 -57.59 -27.71
CA SER A 72 32.33 -58.93 -28.28
C SER A 72 31.19 -59.74 -27.65
N TYR A 73 30.10 -59.94 -28.40
CA TYR A 73 28.94 -60.73 -27.95
C TYR A 73 29.09 -62.22 -28.31
N THR A 74 28.45 -63.09 -27.53
CA THR A 74 28.41 -64.55 -27.78
C THR A 74 26.95 -65.01 -27.64
N PRO A 75 26.35 -65.62 -28.68
CA PRO A 75 26.91 -65.91 -30.00
C PRO A 75 27.33 -64.65 -30.77
N ALA A 76 28.24 -64.81 -31.73
CA ALA A 76 28.72 -63.68 -32.51
C ALA A 76 27.61 -63.11 -33.39
N VAL A 77 27.54 -61.78 -33.48
CA VAL A 77 26.54 -61.07 -34.29
C VAL A 77 27.01 -61.08 -35.74
N PRO A 78 26.29 -61.73 -36.68
CA PRO A 78 26.73 -61.89 -38.06
C PRO A 78 26.50 -60.63 -38.91
N GLU A 79 25.41 -59.91 -38.63
CA GLU A 79 25.07 -58.61 -39.23
C GLU A 79 24.23 -57.81 -38.23
N VAL A 80 24.16 -56.50 -38.43
CA VAL A 80 23.36 -55.60 -37.57
C VAL A 80 22.05 -55.28 -38.29
N VAL A 81 20.92 -55.49 -37.60
CA VAL A 81 19.58 -55.20 -38.12
C VAL A 81 18.92 -54.02 -37.40
N ASP A 82 18.00 -53.35 -38.07
CA ASP A 82 17.26 -52.20 -37.54
C ASP A 82 16.50 -52.57 -36.24
N GLY A 83 16.58 -51.71 -35.23
CA GLY A 83 15.99 -51.94 -33.90
C GLY A 83 16.78 -52.92 -33.00
N GLN A 84 17.92 -53.46 -33.46
CA GLN A 84 18.73 -54.37 -32.64
C GLN A 84 19.43 -53.62 -31.50
N VAL A 85 19.24 -54.09 -30.26
CA VAL A 85 19.81 -53.47 -29.06
C VAL A 85 21.06 -54.19 -28.55
N PHE A 86 22.14 -53.46 -28.38
CA PHE A 86 23.42 -53.90 -27.84
C PHE A 86 23.65 -53.32 -26.45
N ARG A 87 23.91 -54.18 -25.47
CA ARG A 87 24.12 -53.77 -24.07
C ARG A 87 25.55 -54.02 -23.63
N GLY A 88 26.22 -52.96 -23.18
CA GLY A 88 27.62 -53.02 -22.77
C GLY A 88 27.92 -52.23 -21.51
N ARG A 89 29.17 -52.31 -21.04
CA ARG A 89 29.72 -51.46 -19.98
C ARG A 89 31.09 -50.94 -20.35
N VAL A 90 31.27 -49.62 -20.40
CA VAL A 90 32.57 -48.98 -20.57
C VAL A 90 33.32 -48.84 -19.25
N GLN A 91 34.65 -48.85 -19.32
CA GLN A 91 35.52 -48.57 -18.17
C GLN A 91 35.78 -47.07 -17.98
N THR A 92 35.80 -46.30 -19.07
CA THR A 92 36.03 -44.85 -19.05
C THR A 92 34.86 -44.15 -19.75
N ALA A 93 34.44 -43.00 -19.20
CA ALA A 93 33.44 -42.18 -19.85
C ALA A 93 33.91 -41.73 -21.25
N ASN A 94 32.99 -41.67 -22.21
CA ASN A 94 33.31 -41.07 -23.50
C ASN A 94 33.68 -39.58 -23.32
N LYS A 95 34.49 -39.03 -24.22
CA LYS A 95 34.95 -37.62 -24.16
C LYS A 95 34.35 -36.75 -25.27
N GLY A 96 33.62 -37.34 -26.20
CA GLY A 96 32.96 -36.64 -27.31
C GLY A 96 32.25 -37.61 -28.24
N ALA A 97 32.19 -37.26 -29.53
CA ALA A 97 31.60 -38.11 -30.57
C ALA A 97 32.20 -39.52 -30.51
N THR A 98 31.34 -40.53 -30.52
CA THR A 98 31.71 -41.91 -30.21
C THR A 98 31.26 -42.84 -31.32
N THR A 99 32.06 -43.85 -31.63
CA THR A 99 31.67 -44.97 -32.51
C THR A 99 31.52 -46.24 -31.70
N PHE A 100 30.71 -47.17 -32.23
CA PHE A 100 30.50 -48.49 -31.65
C PHE A 100 30.72 -49.58 -32.70
N THR A 101 31.40 -50.66 -32.28
CA THR A 101 31.63 -51.86 -33.10
C THR A 101 31.26 -53.11 -32.30
N PRO A 102 30.13 -53.77 -32.62
CA PRO A 102 29.83 -55.10 -32.08
C PRO A 102 30.73 -56.13 -32.78
N ASN A 103 31.22 -57.09 -32.01
CA ASN A 103 32.03 -58.22 -32.46
C ASN A 103 33.18 -57.79 -33.39
N PRO A 104 34.17 -57.01 -32.89
CA PRO A 104 35.31 -56.53 -33.66
C PRO A 104 36.24 -57.69 -34.07
N ALA A 105 35.82 -58.51 -35.03
CA ALA A 105 36.66 -59.41 -35.79
C ALA A 105 37.06 -58.72 -37.09
N LYS A 106 38.17 -59.15 -37.68
CA LYS A 106 38.86 -58.48 -38.81
C LYS A 106 37.96 -58.20 -40.04
N ASP A 107 36.82 -58.87 -40.19
CA ASP A 107 35.98 -58.80 -41.40
C ASP A 107 34.44 -58.82 -41.14
N GLY A 108 33.95 -58.38 -39.97
CA GLY A 108 32.52 -58.54 -39.62
C GLY A 108 31.64 -57.29 -39.78
N ILE A 109 31.93 -56.25 -39.01
CA ILE A 109 31.03 -55.08 -38.88
C ILE A 109 31.90 -53.83 -38.72
N ALA A 110 31.69 -52.84 -39.59
CA ALA A 110 32.42 -51.58 -39.52
C ALA A 110 32.01 -50.75 -38.29
N PRO A 111 32.88 -49.90 -37.73
CA PRO A 111 32.49 -48.95 -36.70
C PRO A 111 31.47 -47.94 -37.24
N SER A 112 30.34 -47.81 -36.55
CA SER A 112 29.31 -46.80 -36.88
C SER A 112 29.19 -45.76 -35.77
N PRO A 113 28.81 -44.51 -36.10
CA PRO A 113 28.64 -43.45 -35.11
C PRO A 113 27.48 -43.74 -34.16
N VAL A 114 27.61 -43.21 -32.94
CA VAL A 114 26.58 -43.23 -31.91
C VAL A 114 26.00 -41.84 -31.73
N TYR A 115 24.68 -41.76 -31.70
CA TYR A 115 23.87 -40.56 -31.56
C TYR A 115 23.07 -40.60 -30.25
N GLY A 116 22.73 -39.42 -29.74
CA GLY A 116 21.73 -39.29 -28.67
C GLY A 116 20.31 -39.47 -29.21
N LEU A 117 19.33 -39.52 -28.32
CA LEU A 117 17.89 -39.54 -28.68
C LEU A 117 17.44 -38.32 -29.49
N ASP A 118 18.22 -37.24 -29.48
CA ASP A 118 18.02 -36.02 -30.28
C ASP A 118 18.59 -36.11 -31.71
N GLY A 119 19.14 -37.27 -32.10
CA GLY A 119 19.71 -37.50 -33.43
C GLY A 119 21.07 -36.80 -33.66
N GLN A 120 21.68 -36.25 -32.61
CA GLN A 120 22.97 -35.55 -32.69
C GLN A 120 24.11 -36.43 -32.15
N PRO A 121 25.35 -36.31 -32.65
CA PRO A 121 26.50 -37.07 -32.15
C PRO A 121 26.66 -36.92 -30.63
N LEU A 122 27.17 -37.97 -29.97
CA LEU A 122 27.36 -37.92 -28.52
C LEU A 122 28.36 -36.83 -28.08
N SER A 123 28.09 -36.22 -26.93
CA SER A 123 28.98 -35.35 -26.18
C SER A 123 29.73 -36.13 -25.10
N GLY A 124 30.83 -35.58 -24.59
CA GLY A 124 31.61 -36.24 -23.54
C GLY A 124 30.80 -36.44 -22.25
N GLY A 125 30.89 -37.63 -21.66
CA GLY A 125 30.24 -38.01 -20.42
C GLY A 125 28.82 -38.55 -20.57
N GLU A 126 28.33 -38.79 -21.80
CA GLU A 126 27.01 -39.36 -22.05
C GLU A 126 26.97 -40.89 -21.96
N ILE A 127 28.10 -41.57 -22.12
CA ILE A 127 28.24 -43.00 -21.85
C ILE A 127 29.16 -43.15 -20.64
N VAL A 128 28.60 -43.54 -19.49
CA VAL A 128 29.34 -43.74 -18.23
C VAL A 128 28.95 -45.07 -17.59
N GLY A 129 29.80 -46.08 -17.68
CA GLY A 129 29.46 -47.40 -17.16
C GLY A 129 28.54 -48.16 -18.12
N LYS A 130 27.36 -48.62 -17.69
CA LYS A 130 26.47 -49.47 -18.51
C LYS A 130 25.80 -48.66 -19.63
N PHE A 131 25.47 -49.26 -20.76
CA PHE A 131 24.76 -48.57 -21.84
C PHE A 131 23.89 -49.54 -22.62
N ALA A 132 22.87 -49.02 -23.30
CA ALA A 132 22.16 -49.72 -24.37
C ALA A 132 22.18 -48.86 -25.65
N LEU A 133 22.57 -49.48 -26.76
CA LEU A 133 22.61 -48.88 -28.07
C LEU A 133 21.66 -49.62 -29.01
N GLU A 134 20.72 -48.93 -29.62
CA GLU A 134 19.83 -49.48 -30.65
C GLU A 134 20.33 -49.10 -32.03
N TYR A 135 20.37 -50.03 -32.97
CA TYR A 135 20.77 -49.72 -34.34
C TYR A 135 19.62 -49.13 -35.15
N ASP A 136 19.91 -48.05 -35.88
CA ASP A 136 19.00 -47.38 -36.81
C ASP A 136 19.72 -47.13 -38.14
N SER A 137 19.20 -47.76 -39.19
CA SER A 137 19.72 -47.72 -40.55
C SER A 137 19.56 -46.35 -41.24
N THR A 138 18.65 -45.50 -40.75
CA THR A 138 18.35 -44.18 -41.36
C THR A 138 19.35 -43.09 -40.94
N LEU A 139 20.09 -43.31 -39.86
CA LEU A 139 21.08 -42.38 -39.34
C LEU A 139 22.35 -42.33 -40.21
N ASN A 140 23.20 -41.33 -39.96
CA ASN A 140 24.47 -41.14 -40.65
C ASN A 140 24.30 -41.05 -42.18
N ASP A 141 23.35 -40.21 -42.61
CA ASP A 141 22.97 -40.03 -44.02
C ASP A 141 22.59 -41.36 -44.71
N GLY A 142 21.86 -42.22 -44.00
CA GLY A 142 21.43 -43.54 -44.50
C GLY A 142 22.54 -44.60 -44.55
N LYS A 143 23.68 -44.37 -43.91
CA LYS A 143 24.78 -45.35 -43.77
C LYS A 143 24.68 -46.18 -42.48
N GLY A 144 23.65 -45.93 -41.67
CA GLY A 144 23.41 -46.59 -40.39
C GLY A 144 24.22 -46.01 -39.23
N GLY A 145 23.61 -46.03 -38.05
CA GLY A 145 24.19 -45.57 -36.80
C GLY A 145 23.51 -46.20 -35.61
N TYR A 146 24.00 -45.88 -34.41
CA TYR A 146 23.40 -46.35 -33.16
C TYR A 146 22.80 -45.20 -32.37
N VAL A 147 21.63 -45.40 -31.77
CA VAL A 147 20.99 -44.47 -30.83
C VAL A 147 21.24 -44.96 -29.42
N LEU A 148 21.73 -44.08 -28.55
CA LEU A 148 21.84 -44.34 -27.11
C LEU A 148 20.46 -44.30 -26.47
N THR A 149 19.91 -45.47 -26.11
CA THR A 149 18.55 -45.62 -25.59
C THR A 149 18.48 -45.73 -24.07
N ASP A 150 19.49 -46.33 -23.44
CA ASP A 150 19.64 -46.34 -21.98
C ASP A 150 20.93 -45.61 -21.56
N ASN A 151 20.77 -44.56 -20.74
CA ASN A 151 21.86 -43.72 -20.27
C ASN A 151 21.97 -43.72 -18.73
N PRO A 152 23.08 -44.18 -18.12
CA PRO A 152 23.35 -43.96 -16.69
C PRO A 152 24.11 -42.67 -16.35
N GLY A 153 24.72 -41.99 -17.32
CA GLY A 153 25.48 -40.75 -17.20
C GLY A 153 24.67 -39.56 -17.71
N GLY A 154 23.72 -39.10 -16.91
CA GLY A 154 22.93 -37.92 -17.23
C GLY A 154 23.78 -36.64 -17.17
N ILE A 155 24.41 -36.26 -18.28
CA ILE A 155 24.74 -34.86 -18.52
C ILE A 155 23.52 -34.23 -19.19
N ARG A 156 22.90 -33.25 -18.51
CA ARG A 156 22.12 -32.23 -19.20
C ARG A 156 23.09 -31.58 -20.18
N ARG A 157 22.95 -31.88 -21.48
CA ARG A 157 23.59 -31.04 -22.50
C ARG A 157 23.24 -29.62 -22.11
N THR A 158 24.25 -28.81 -21.82
CA THR A 158 24.05 -27.37 -21.69
C THR A 158 23.49 -26.97 -23.03
N VAL A 159 22.16 -26.87 -23.12
CA VAL A 159 21.48 -26.12 -24.17
C VAL A 159 22.32 -24.87 -24.26
N ALA A 160 22.91 -24.62 -25.44
CA ALA A 160 23.75 -23.45 -25.67
C ALA A 160 23.15 -22.32 -24.84
N PRO A 161 23.89 -21.73 -23.88
CA PRO A 161 23.29 -20.69 -23.04
C PRO A 161 22.62 -19.74 -24.02
N ALA A 162 21.36 -19.38 -23.76
CA ALA A 162 20.66 -18.40 -24.58
C ALA A 162 21.69 -17.32 -24.92
N ALA A 163 21.92 -17.11 -26.23
CA ALA A 163 23.01 -16.29 -26.76
C ALA A 163 23.34 -15.17 -25.77
N SER A 164 24.58 -15.17 -25.27
CA SER A 164 25.12 -14.23 -24.27
C SER A 164 24.22 -13.03 -24.10
N ASP A 165 23.46 -12.98 -22.99
CA ASP A 165 22.52 -11.91 -22.66
C ASP A 165 22.28 -10.90 -23.79
N ASN A 166 21.39 -11.27 -24.72
CA ASN A 166 20.99 -10.35 -25.77
C ASN A 166 20.11 -9.21 -25.24
N SER A 167 20.11 -8.86 -23.94
CA SER A 167 19.40 -7.66 -23.44
C SER A 167 19.84 -6.36 -24.13
N ASN A 168 20.98 -6.35 -24.81
CA ASN A 168 21.42 -5.26 -25.69
C ASN A 168 21.03 -5.42 -27.18
N ALA A 169 20.55 -6.59 -27.61
CA ALA A 169 20.15 -6.88 -29.00
C ALA A 169 18.67 -7.23 -29.18
N VAL A 170 17.97 -7.65 -28.12
CA VAL A 170 16.51 -7.56 -28.05
C VAL A 170 16.24 -6.08 -27.83
N PRO A 171 15.49 -5.40 -28.71
CA PRO A 171 15.10 -4.01 -28.46
C PRO A 171 14.54 -4.00 -27.05
N ASN A 172 15.20 -3.22 -26.19
CA ASN A 172 14.82 -2.99 -24.80
C ASN A 172 13.30 -3.12 -24.68
N THR A 173 12.81 -3.81 -23.66
CA THR A 173 11.36 -3.95 -23.43
C THR A 173 10.62 -2.60 -23.35
N SER A 174 11.28 -1.46 -23.54
CA SER A 174 10.70 -0.19 -24.00
C SER A 174 9.62 -0.37 -25.07
N TRP A 175 9.74 -1.23 -26.09
CA TRP A 175 8.68 -1.36 -27.10
C TRP A 175 7.44 -2.10 -26.54
N ILE A 176 7.63 -3.12 -25.70
CA ILE A 176 6.54 -3.79 -24.97
C ILE A 176 5.95 -2.85 -23.92
N ARG A 177 6.77 -2.02 -23.28
CA ARG A 177 6.34 -1.01 -22.31
C ARG A 177 5.54 0.10 -23.00
N THR A 178 5.94 0.50 -24.21
CA THR A 178 5.21 1.43 -25.11
C THR A 178 3.90 0.82 -25.59
N LEU A 179 3.87 -0.48 -25.91
CA LEU A 179 2.67 -1.18 -26.33
C LEU A 179 1.72 -1.45 -25.16
N ILE A 180 2.21 -1.73 -23.96
CA ILE A 180 1.38 -1.88 -22.74
C ILE A 180 0.91 -0.51 -22.24
N SER A 181 1.73 0.53 -22.33
CA SER A 181 1.31 1.91 -22.04
C SER A 181 0.36 2.48 -23.09
N GLY A 182 0.37 1.95 -24.32
CA GLY A 182 -0.50 2.35 -25.43
C GLY A 182 -1.78 1.51 -25.57
N ALA A 183 -1.74 0.21 -25.25
CA ALA A 183 -2.83 -0.74 -25.46
C ALA A 183 -3.68 -1.02 -24.21
N LEU A 184 -3.30 -0.48 -23.04
CA LEU A 184 -4.21 -0.25 -21.91
C LEU A 184 -4.97 1.08 -22.05
N SER A 185 -5.06 1.66 -23.25
CA SER A 185 -6.26 2.40 -23.61
C SER A 185 -7.41 1.41 -23.66
N VAL A 186 -8.01 1.11 -22.50
CA VAL A 186 -9.45 0.89 -22.46
C VAL A 186 -10.03 2.03 -23.30
N THR A 187 -10.69 1.66 -24.39
CA THR A 187 -11.49 2.54 -25.23
C THR A 187 -12.30 3.48 -24.33
N GLY A 188 -11.76 4.67 -24.04
CA GLY A 188 -12.37 5.61 -23.09
C GLY A 188 -11.42 6.47 -22.23
N LEU A 189 -10.16 6.07 -21.95
CA LEU A 189 -9.22 6.95 -21.25
C LEU A 189 -8.14 7.49 -22.19
N SER A 190 -8.28 8.77 -22.55
CA SER A 190 -7.27 9.51 -23.30
C SER A 190 -5.93 9.52 -22.56
N ALA A 191 -4.83 9.21 -23.26
CA ALA A 191 -3.45 9.23 -22.78
C ALA A 191 -2.92 10.62 -22.32
N SER A 192 -3.81 11.56 -22.01
CA SER A 192 -3.52 12.79 -21.26
C SER A 192 -3.78 12.64 -19.75
N GLY A 193 -4.49 11.57 -19.34
CA GLY A 193 -4.67 11.21 -17.93
C GLY A 193 -3.48 10.38 -17.44
N LYS A 194 -2.55 11.00 -16.69
CA LYS A 194 -1.41 10.32 -16.06
C LYS A 194 -1.92 9.13 -15.24
N VAL A 195 -1.49 7.91 -15.53
CA VAL A 195 -1.84 6.69 -14.76
C VAL A 195 -0.87 6.47 -13.58
N ASP A 196 0.16 7.31 -13.45
CA ASP A 196 1.18 7.29 -12.38
C ASP A 196 0.98 8.42 -11.35
N GLY A 197 -0.27 8.70 -10.96
CA GLY A 197 -0.54 9.74 -9.96
C GLY A 197 -0.03 9.34 -8.58
N ALA A 198 0.95 10.08 -8.04
CA ALA A 198 1.35 9.93 -6.64
C ALA A 198 0.15 10.15 -5.73
N ASN A 199 -0.20 9.20 -4.86
CA ASN A 199 -1.26 9.40 -3.86
C ASN A 199 -0.64 10.00 -2.59
N CYS A 200 -0.66 11.33 -2.49
CA CYS A 200 -0.18 12.04 -1.31
C CYS A 200 -1.37 12.76 -0.64
N PRO A 201 -1.44 12.78 0.71
CA PRO A 201 -2.42 13.61 1.40
C PRO A 201 -2.26 15.09 1.02
N ASN A 202 -3.38 15.76 0.73
CA ASN A 202 -3.38 17.20 0.56
C ASN A 202 -3.12 17.87 1.92
N LEU A 203 -1.99 18.56 2.03
CA LEU A 203 -1.57 19.31 3.21
C LEU A 203 -2.25 20.68 3.30
N LEU A 204 -2.84 21.17 2.20
CA LEU A 204 -3.50 22.46 2.15
C LEU A 204 -4.93 22.35 2.67
N ARG A 205 -5.28 23.19 3.64
CA ARG A 205 -6.68 23.32 4.06
C ARG A 205 -7.44 24.24 3.11
N ASN A 206 -8.65 23.83 2.77
CA ASN A 206 -9.61 24.61 1.99
C ASN A 206 -9.01 25.13 0.67
N GLY A 207 -8.43 24.23 -0.14
CA GLY A 207 -7.80 24.60 -1.42
C GLY A 207 -8.79 25.06 -2.50
N SER A 208 -10.06 24.66 -2.40
CA SER A 208 -11.12 24.99 -3.36
C SER A 208 -12.19 25.96 -2.85
N ALA A 209 -12.01 26.57 -1.67
CA ALA A 209 -13.00 27.48 -1.08
C ALA A 209 -14.35 26.84 -0.66
N GLU A 210 -14.41 25.51 -0.52
CA GLU A 210 -15.59 24.78 -0.01
C GLU A 210 -16.02 25.22 1.39
N PHE A 211 -15.07 25.69 2.20
CA PHE A 211 -15.31 26.23 3.54
C PHE A 211 -15.28 27.76 3.55
N GLY A 212 -15.64 28.40 2.45
CA GLY A 212 -15.54 29.85 2.32
C GLY A 212 -14.08 30.31 2.36
N ALA A 213 -13.79 31.39 3.09
CA ALA A 213 -12.43 31.91 3.27
C ALA A 213 -11.66 31.27 4.45
N LEU A 214 -12.18 30.20 5.06
CA LEU A 214 -11.54 29.55 6.21
C LEU A 214 -10.11 29.10 5.88
N GLY A 215 -9.15 29.41 6.75
CA GLY A 215 -7.74 29.05 6.54
C GLY A 215 -7.03 29.89 5.49
N TRP A 216 -7.63 30.98 5.02
CA TRP A 216 -7.03 31.89 4.04
C TRP A 216 -7.20 33.36 4.44
N THR A 217 -6.12 34.12 4.26
CA THR A 217 -6.17 35.59 4.30
C THR A 217 -6.55 36.11 2.92
N MET A 218 -7.78 36.63 2.83
CA MET A 218 -8.34 37.22 1.61
C MET A 218 -8.26 38.75 1.68
N ALA A 219 -7.41 39.37 0.84
CA ALA A 219 -7.35 40.81 0.64
C ALA A 219 -8.45 41.30 -0.32
N ALA A 220 -8.70 42.61 -0.34
CA ALA A 220 -9.80 43.22 -1.08
C ALA A 220 -9.83 42.80 -2.56
N GLY A 221 -11.02 42.44 -3.06
CA GLY A 221 -11.23 42.08 -4.47
C GLY A 221 -11.09 40.59 -4.80
N LEU A 222 -10.61 39.74 -3.89
CA LEU A 222 -10.78 38.29 -4.00
C LEU A 222 -11.62 37.76 -2.83
N SER A 223 -12.47 36.77 -3.11
CA SER A 223 -13.32 36.12 -2.11
C SER A 223 -13.54 34.65 -2.46
N ALA A 224 -13.99 33.87 -1.49
CA ALA A 224 -14.59 32.57 -1.74
C ALA A 224 -15.96 32.76 -2.41
N LEU A 225 -16.17 32.08 -3.52
CA LEU A 225 -17.35 32.18 -4.37
C LEU A 225 -17.88 30.78 -4.69
N THR A 226 -19.18 30.71 -4.99
CA THR A 226 -19.84 29.51 -5.46
C THR A 226 -20.33 29.75 -6.87
N ASP A 227 -19.98 28.86 -7.80
CA ASP A 227 -20.53 28.86 -9.15
C ASP A 227 -21.97 28.35 -9.12
N THR A 228 -22.91 29.28 -9.19
CA THR A 228 -24.35 28.98 -9.21
C THR A 228 -24.77 28.20 -10.46
N ALA A 229 -23.98 28.20 -11.54
CA ALA A 229 -24.26 27.44 -12.76
C ALA A 229 -23.84 25.95 -12.66
N GLY A 230 -23.16 25.56 -11.57
CA GLY A 230 -22.87 24.16 -11.24
C GLY A 230 -21.72 23.51 -12.03
N ALA A 231 -20.96 24.27 -12.83
CA ALA A 231 -19.88 23.72 -13.65
C ALA A 231 -18.55 23.61 -12.88
N THR A 232 -18.30 24.54 -11.96
CA THR A 232 -16.99 24.68 -11.27
C THR A 232 -17.06 24.36 -9.77
N GLY A 233 -18.24 24.45 -9.16
CA GLY A 233 -18.40 24.33 -7.71
C GLY A 233 -17.95 25.59 -6.97
N THR A 234 -17.24 25.43 -5.85
CA THR A 234 -16.67 26.55 -5.09
C THR A 234 -15.27 26.91 -5.59
N TYR A 235 -14.89 28.18 -5.44
CA TYR A 235 -13.61 28.69 -5.91
C TYR A 235 -13.20 29.99 -5.21
N PHE A 236 -11.91 30.33 -5.24
CA PHE A 236 -11.46 31.68 -4.92
C PHE A 236 -11.44 32.52 -6.19
N GLY A 237 -12.09 33.68 -6.21
CA GLY A 237 -12.15 34.52 -7.39
C GLY A 237 -12.56 35.95 -7.08
N ASN A 238 -12.67 36.78 -8.11
CA ASN A 238 -13.02 38.19 -7.95
C ASN A 238 -14.52 38.43 -8.17
N PRO A 239 -15.29 38.84 -7.13
CA PRO A 239 -16.73 39.11 -7.26
C PRO A 239 -17.02 40.44 -7.99
N ALA A 240 -16.03 41.31 -8.11
CA ALA A 240 -16.09 42.59 -8.79
C ALA A 240 -14.89 42.76 -9.72
N ALA A 241 -14.97 43.70 -10.66
CA ALA A 241 -13.84 44.01 -11.53
C ALA A 241 -12.64 44.50 -10.72
N LEU A 242 -11.44 44.07 -11.10
CA LEU A 242 -10.18 44.52 -10.51
C LEU A 242 -9.58 45.63 -11.36
N VAL A 243 -8.98 46.64 -10.71
CA VAL A 243 -8.32 47.78 -11.36
C VAL A 243 -6.94 47.96 -10.75
N ALA A 244 -5.90 47.57 -11.49
CA ALA A 244 -4.48 47.70 -11.12
C ALA A 244 -4.12 47.18 -9.71
N VAL A 245 -4.75 46.08 -9.29
CA VAL A 245 -4.63 45.55 -7.92
C VAL A 245 -3.28 44.87 -7.71
N THR A 246 -2.59 45.23 -6.62
CA THR A 246 -1.34 44.60 -6.16
C THR A 246 -1.51 44.06 -4.75
N GLN A 247 -1.56 42.74 -4.60
CA GLN A 247 -1.82 42.10 -3.31
C GLN A 247 -1.42 40.61 -3.30
N SER A 248 -1.35 40.04 -2.11
CA SER A 248 -1.10 38.60 -1.91
C SER A 248 -2.19 37.98 -1.03
N GLN A 249 -2.79 36.90 -1.52
CA GLN A 249 -3.65 36.02 -0.73
C GLN A 249 -2.78 34.91 -0.18
N ASN A 250 -2.97 34.57 1.09
CA ASN A 250 -2.12 33.58 1.76
C ASN A 250 -2.98 32.53 2.43
N SER A 251 -2.63 31.26 2.22
CA SER A 251 -3.14 30.18 3.06
C SER A 251 -2.58 30.26 4.49
N GLU A 252 -3.19 29.49 5.39
CA GLU A 252 -2.66 29.22 6.72
C GLU A 252 -1.27 28.58 6.67
N GLN A 253 -0.58 28.60 7.81
CA GLN A 253 0.73 27.98 7.92
C GLN A 253 0.60 26.46 7.77
N VAL A 254 1.30 25.87 6.80
CA VAL A 254 1.41 24.41 6.65
C VAL A 254 2.77 23.96 7.19
N PRO A 255 2.84 23.33 8.38
CA PRO A 255 4.10 22.92 8.99
C PRO A 255 4.88 21.93 8.11
N VAL A 256 6.13 22.25 7.81
CA VAL A 256 7.05 21.40 7.03
C VAL A 256 8.49 21.64 7.46
N SER A 257 9.33 20.61 7.35
CA SER A 257 10.76 20.70 7.69
C SER A 257 11.60 21.31 6.55
N PRO A 258 12.86 21.70 6.82
CA PRO A 258 13.82 22.05 5.77
C PRO A 258 14.14 20.85 4.85
N ASN A 259 14.54 21.13 3.61
CA ASN A 259 14.94 20.12 2.60
C ASN A 259 13.84 19.10 2.24
N VAL A 260 12.58 19.51 2.31
CA VAL A 260 11.42 18.69 1.95
C VAL A 260 10.98 19.06 0.54
N ALA A 261 10.89 18.06 -0.34
CA ALA A 261 10.30 18.23 -1.67
C ALA A 261 8.78 18.41 -1.56
N LEU A 262 8.25 19.42 -2.25
CA LEU A 262 6.84 19.77 -2.26
C LEU A 262 6.34 20.03 -3.67
N SER A 263 5.05 19.75 -3.88
CA SER A 263 4.30 20.05 -5.10
C SER A 263 3.05 20.84 -4.74
N LEU A 264 2.90 22.04 -5.31
CA LEU A 264 1.68 22.85 -5.21
C LEU A 264 0.99 22.86 -6.58
N ALA A 265 -0.30 22.54 -6.61
CA ALA A 265 -1.08 22.54 -7.84
C ALA A 265 -2.44 23.21 -7.67
N TYR A 266 -2.85 23.95 -8.69
CA TYR A 266 -4.12 24.67 -8.77
C TYR A 266 -4.64 24.64 -10.19
N ASP A 267 -5.95 24.59 -10.35
CA ASP A 267 -6.60 24.96 -11.60
C ASP A 267 -6.87 26.46 -11.57
N VAL A 268 -6.29 27.18 -12.53
CA VAL A 268 -6.30 28.64 -12.56
C VAL A 268 -6.94 29.11 -13.86
N ASN A 269 -7.90 30.02 -13.74
CA ASN A 269 -8.51 30.77 -14.83
C ASN A 269 -8.04 32.23 -14.75
N THR A 270 -7.58 32.77 -15.88
CA THR A 270 -7.17 34.18 -16.05
C THR A 270 -7.79 34.81 -17.29
N SER A 271 -8.87 34.23 -17.81
CA SER A 271 -9.49 34.63 -19.09
C SER A 271 -9.97 36.09 -19.11
N GLY A 272 -10.28 36.65 -17.94
CA GLY A 272 -10.68 38.05 -17.81
C GLY A 272 -9.56 39.00 -17.39
N VAL A 273 -8.30 38.57 -17.34
CA VAL A 273 -7.16 39.41 -16.99
C VAL A 273 -6.65 40.17 -18.22
N ASN A 274 -6.70 41.51 -18.16
CA ASN A 274 -6.35 42.37 -19.30
C ASN A 274 -5.02 43.10 -19.10
N ALA A 275 -4.55 43.25 -17.85
CA ALA A 275 -3.27 43.87 -17.52
C ALA A 275 -2.73 43.34 -16.18
N GLY A 276 -1.43 43.51 -15.95
CA GLY A 276 -0.73 43.05 -14.74
C GLY A 276 -0.32 41.59 -14.78
N THR A 277 0.07 41.05 -13.61
CA THR A 277 0.62 39.69 -13.48
C THR A 277 -0.06 38.92 -12.36
N VAL A 278 -0.51 37.71 -12.67
CA VAL A 278 -1.03 36.73 -11.71
C VAL A 278 0.03 35.64 -11.50
N GLN A 279 0.36 35.34 -10.25
CA GLN A 279 1.33 34.29 -9.92
C GLN A 279 0.78 33.32 -8.88
N LEU A 280 1.10 32.04 -9.08
CA LEU A 280 1.00 30.99 -8.08
C LEU A 280 2.37 30.83 -7.40
N VAL A 281 2.43 31.03 -6.09
CA VAL A 281 3.69 31.03 -5.34
C VAL A 281 3.58 30.11 -4.13
N LEU A 282 4.63 29.33 -3.86
CA LEU A 282 4.80 28.59 -2.61
C LEU A 282 5.93 29.24 -1.83
N ASN A 283 5.61 29.90 -0.73
CA ASN A 283 6.57 30.64 0.09
C ASN A 283 6.97 29.85 1.34
N ALA A 284 8.26 29.78 1.64
CA ALA A 284 8.81 29.15 2.85
C ALA A 284 9.16 30.20 3.92
N TYR A 285 8.84 29.90 5.16
CA TYR A 285 9.06 30.78 6.30
C TYR A 285 9.81 30.06 7.42
N ASN A 286 10.52 30.82 8.25
CA ASN A 286 11.12 30.29 9.47
C ASN A 286 10.11 30.28 10.64
N SER A 287 10.53 29.75 11.79
CA SER A 287 9.71 29.69 13.01
C SER A 287 9.35 31.07 13.59
N SER A 288 10.05 32.12 13.19
CA SER A 288 9.82 33.51 13.60
C SER A 288 8.87 34.27 12.66
N ASN A 289 8.25 33.57 11.69
CA ASN A 289 7.36 34.14 10.69
C ASN A 289 8.00 35.10 9.69
N GLU A 290 9.30 34.97 9.48
CA GLU A 290 10.03 35.68 8.42
C GLU A 290 10.05 34.84 7.14
N LEU A 291 9.79 35.50 6.00
CA LEU A 291 9.90 34.88 4.68
C LEU A 291 11.36 34.55 4.39
N LEU A 292 11.66 33.29 4.11
CA LEU A 292 12.99 32.85 3.68
C LEU A 292 13.16 33.07 2.18
N SER A 293 12.29 32.42 1.39
CA SER A 293 12.24 32.54 -0.06
C SER A 293 10.98 31.86 -0.61
N ALA A 294 10.67 32.12 -1.87
CA ALA A 294 9.75 31.26 -2.61
C ALA A 294 10.42 29.90 -2.87
N VAL A 295 9.80 28.81 -2.42
CA VAL A 295 10.15 27.45 -2.84
C VAL A 295 10.04 27.34 -4.35
N LYS A 296 8.96 27.89 -4.91
CA LYS A 296 8.77 28.10 -6.34
C LYS A 296 7.73 29.18 -6.58
N SER A 297 7.86 29.89 -7.71
CA SER A 297 6.87 30.84 -8.24
C SER A 297 6.63 30.52 -9.71
N LEU A 298 5.38 30.67 -10.15
CA LEU A 298 4.98 30.54 -11.54
C LEU A 298 4.03 31.68 -11.91
N THR A 299 4.41 32.43 -12.94
CA THR A 299 3.52 33.40 -13.59
C THR A 299 2.54 32.69 -14.50
N ILE A 300 1.25 32.99 -14.34
CA ILE A 300 0.18 32.45 -15.17
C ILE A 300 -0.07 33.42 -16.32
N ALA A 301 -0.15 32.90 -17.54
CA ALA A 301 -0.42 33.71 -18.72
C ALA A 301 -1.83 34.32 -18.64
N ASN A 302 -1.95 35.61 -18.95
CA ASN A 302 -3.24 36.31 -19.00
C ASN A 302 -4.10 35.80 -20.18
N GLY A 303 -5.42 35.90 -20.07
CA GLY A 303 -6.34 35.48 -21.13
C GLY A 303 -6.50 33.98 -21.28
N THR A 304 -6.04 33.18 -20.30
CA THR A 304 -6.08 31.72 -20.38
C THR A 304 -7.35 31.18 -19.71
N ALA A 305 -8.08 30.30 -20.41
CA ALA A 305 -9.17 29.53 -19.81
C ALA A 305 -8.63 28.63 -18.66
N SER A 306 -9.54 28.10 -17.84
CA SER A 306 -9.15 27.27 -16.68
C SER A 306 -8.21 26.11 -17.07
N ALA A 307 -7.00 26.09 -16.52
CA ALA A 307 -5.99 25.07 -16.78
C ALA A 307 -5.26 24.67 -15.49
N ARG A 308 -4.78 23.42 -15.43
CA ARG A 308 -4.01 22.89 -14.30
C ARG A 308 -2.57 23.38 -14.36
N TYR A 309 -2.14 24.05 -13.30
CA TYR A 309 -0.76 24.44 -13.08
C TYR A 309 -0.18 23.70 -11.87
N SER A 310 1.08 23.30 -11.95
CA SER A 310 1.81 22.64 -10.87
C SER A 310 3.20 23.23 -10.76
N ILE A 311 3.61 23.58 -9.55
CA ILE A 311 4.95 24.02 -9.22
C ILE A 311 5.57 23.05 -8.22
N THR A 312 6.84 22.73 -8.42
CA THR A 312 7.57 21.81 -7.55
C THR A 312 8.88 22.45 -7.11
N GLY A 313 9.30 22.13 -5.89
CA GLY A 313 10.56 22.63 -5.33
C GLY A 313 10.90 21.97 -4.01
N THR A 314 12.09 22.26 -3.49
CA THR A 314 12.55 21.76 -2.19
C THR A 314 12.62 22.93 -1.21
N THR A 315 12.09 22.75 -0.01
CA THR A 315 12.11 23.81 1.02
C THR A 315 13.55 24.16 1.41
N PRO A 316 13.88 25.47 1.55
CA PRO A 316 15.22 25.89 1.94
C PRO A 316 15.57 25.52 3.38
N ALA A 317 16.84 25.62 3.74
CA ALA A 317 17.31 25.51 5.11
C ALA A 317 16.52 26.45 6.05
N LYS A 318 16.29 26.03 7.30
CA LYS A 318 15.53 26.76 8.34
C LYS A 318 14.02 26.92 8.10
N THR A 319 13.46 26.27 7.07
CA THR A 319 12.00 26.24 6.89
C THR A 319 11.31 25.59 8.09
N ALA A 320 10.30 26.25 8.65
CA ALA A 320 9.40 25.72 9.68
C ALA A 320 7.99 25.44 9.13
N TYR A 321 7.57 26.21 8.13
CA TYR A 321 6.30 26.01 7.43
C TYR A 321 6.32 26.69 6.06
N VAL A 322 5.34 26.36 5.24
CA VAL A 322 5.09 27.00 3.93
C VAL A 322 3.69 27.59 3.87
N LYS A 323 3.48 28.51 2.92
CA LYS A 323 2.16 29.04 2.55
C LYS A 323 2.01 29.00 1.03
N ALA A 324 0.90 28.47 0.55
CA ALA A 324 0.43 28.71 -0.81
C ALA A 324 -0.10 30.14 -0.91
N CYS A 325 0.32 30.84 -1.96
CA CYS A 325 0.03 32.25 -2.16
C CYS A 325 -0.48 32.52 -3.59
N PHE A 326 -1.50 33.36 -3.71
CA PHE A 326 -1.89 33.99 -4.97
C PHE A 326 -1.38 35.42 -4.97
N VAL A 327 -0.49 35.75 -5.88
CA VAL A 327 0.12 37.09 -5.96
C VAL A 327 -0.40 37.79 -7.21
N LEU A 328 -1.02 38.95 -7.00
CA LEU A 328 -1.48 39.86 -8.04
C LEU A 328 -0.55 41.07 -8.03
N THR A 329 -0.03 41.46 -9.19
CA THR A 329 0.78 42.68 -9.34
C THR A 329 0.21 43.53 -10.47
N GLY A 330 -0.34 44.70 -10.12
CA GLY A 330 -0.95 45.64 -11.07
C GLY A 330 -2.10 45.05 -11.88
N VAL A 331 -2.86 44.10 -11.32
CA VAL A 331 -3.83 43.31 -12.09
C VAL A 331 -5.13 44.06 -12.33
N SER A 332 -5.53 44.16 -13.60
CA SER A 332 -6.86 44.61 -14.01
C SER A 332 -7.61 43.45 -14.67
N ALA A 333 -8.81 43.14 -14.16
CA ALA A 333 -9.60 42.01 -14.63
C ALA A 333 -11.11 42.28 -14.59
N SER A 334 -11.87 41.69 -15.51
CA SER A 334 -13.34 41.71 -15.46
C SER A 334 -13.89 40.90 -14.27
N VAL A 335 -15.16 41.11 -13.91
CA VAL A 335 -15.85 40.31 -12.87
C VAL A 335 -15.72 38.81 -13.19
N GLY A 336 -15.28 38.00 -12.22
CA GLY A 336 -15.05 36.57 -12.43
C GLY A 336 -13.89 36.23 -13.38
N GLY A 337 -13.07 37.22 -13.75
CA GLY A 337 -11.95 37.07 -14.67
C GLY A 337 -10.76 36.29 -14.12
N ILE A 338 -10.74 36.04 -12.80
CA ILE A 338 -9.74 35.23 -12.10
C ILE A 338 -10.46 34.19 -11.24
N ALA A 339 -10.05 32.94 -11.36
CA ALA A 339 -10.49 31.88 -10.46
C ALA A 339 -9.34 30.92 -10.12
N PHE A 340 -9.29 30.49 -8.85
CA PHE A 340 -8.39 29.45 -8.35
C PHE A 340 -9.24 28.33 -7.73
N THR A 341 -9.04 27.11 -8.23
CA THR A 341 -9.82 25.92 -7.83
C THR A 341 -8.93 24.70 -7.64
N ARG A 342 -9.45 23.68 -6.93
CA ARG A 342 -8.86 22.34 -6.83
C ARG A 342 -7.40 22.38 -6.36
N GLY A 343 -7.18 23.23 -5.37
CA GLY A 343 -5.88 23.54 -4.78
C GLY A 343 -5.34 22.41 -3.93
N LYS A 344 -4.11 21.98 -4.21
CA LYS A 344 -3.44 20.95 -3.41
C LYS A 344 -1.97 21.25 -3.17
N LEU A 345 -1.52 20.95 -1.96
CA LEU A 345 -0.12 20.97 -1.56
C LEU A 345 0.27 19.59 -1.06
N GLU A 346 1.29 18.98 -1.64
CA GLU A 346 1.62 17.58 -1.41
C GLU A 346 3.13 17.39 -1.22
N LEU A 347 3.50 16.33 -0.49
CA LEU A 347 4.89 15.90 -0.38
C LEU A 347 5.37 15.29 -1.70
N GLY A 348 6.64 15.50 -2.00
CA GLY A 348 7.29 14.99 -3.21
C GLY A 348 7.20 15.95 -4.40
N SER A 349 7.67 15.48 -5.56
CA SER A 349 7.83 16.28 -6.78
C SER A 349 6.72 16.05 -7.79
N SER A 350 5.59 15.47 -7.39
CA SER A 350 4.47 15.16 -8.28
C SER A 350 3.15 15.32 -7.55
N SER A 351 2.25 16.09 -8.16
CA SER A 351 0.89 16.27 -7.66
C SER A 351 0.03 15.04 -7.97
N SER A 352 -0.80 14.62 -7.02
CA SER A 352 -1.82 13.58 -7.19
C SER A 352 -2.85 14.00 -8.24
N LEU A 353 -3.55 13.02 -8.80
CA LEU A 353 -4.61 13.24 -9.79
C LEU A 353 -5.89 13.81 -9.15
N TYR A 354 -6.25 13.31 -7.98
CA TYR A 354 -7.51 13.64 -7.31
C TYR A 354 -7.25 14.54 -6.11
N SER A 355 -8.05 15.60 -5.96
CA SER A 355 -8.06 16.38 -4.73
C SER A 355 -8.82 15.56 -3.68
N ASN A 356 -8.11 14.87 -2.78
CA ASN A 356 -8.74 14.38 -1.55
C ASN A 356 -8.85 15.56 -0.58
N GLU A 357 -9.71 16.52 -0.91
CA GLU A 357 -10.05 17.62 0.00
C GLU A 357 -10.95 17.02 1.09
N ALA A 358 -10.40 16.92 2.30
CA ALA A 358 -10.93 16.18 3.46
C ALA A 358 -10.80 14.64 3.38
N GLY A 359 -9.61 14.12 3.73
CA GLY A 359 -9.52 12.76 4.25
C GLY A 359 -10.45 12.59 5.46
N LEU A 360 -10.96 11.38 5.71
CA LEU A 360 -11.90 11.06 6.82
C LEU A 360 -11.52 11.70 8.17
N ALA A 361 -10.24 11.98 8.42
CA ALA A 361 -9.74 12.70 9.59
C ALA A 361 -10.28 14.14 9.74
N PHE A 362 -10.55 14.86 8.66
CA PHE A 362 -11.15 16.20 8.68
C PHE A 362 -12.65 16.13 8.94
N LEU A 363 -13.34 15.17 8.32
CA LEU A 363 -14.76 14.92 8.62
C LEU A 363 -14.91 14.51 10.09
N GLN A 364 -14.08 13.58 10.58
CA GLN A 364 -14.00 13.14 11.99
C GLN A 364 -13.85 14.32 12.99
N PHE A 365 -13.11 15.38 12.62
CA PHE A 365 -12.97 16.60 13.43
C PHE A 365 -14.24 17.46 13.44
N LEU A 366 -15.00 17.48 12.34
CA LEU A 366 -16.26 18.24 12.19
C LEU A 366 -17.50 17.53 12.77
N ILE A 367 -17.55 16.19 12.73
CA ILE A 367 -18.70 15.42 13.23
C ILE A 367 -18.59 14.99 14.69
N GLY A 368 -17.53 15.38 15.41
CA GLY A 368 -17.45 15.19 16.86
C GLY A 368 -17.27 13.74 17.34
N ASN A 369 -16.90 12.80 16.46
CA ASN A 369 -16.59 11.44 16.86
C ASN A 369 -15.12 11.36 17.32
N PHE A 370 -14.87 10.85 18.54
CA PHE A 370 -13.52 10.64 19.05
C PHE A 370 -12.72 9.68 18.15
N LYS A 371 -11.41 9.92 17.99
CA LYS A 371 -10.48 9.09 17.20
C LYS A 371 -10.31 7.66 17.76
N GLY A 372 -10.77 7.43 18.99
CA GLY A 372 -10.67 6.18 19.76
C GLY A 372 -10.52 6.47 21.26
N ALA A 373 -10.28 5.44 22.06
CA ALA A 373 -10.02 5.54 23.50
C ALA A 373 -8.61 5.01 23.86
N ILE A 374 -7.95 5.65 24.83
CA ILE A 374 -6.62 5.32 25.32
C ILE A 374 -6.69 5.09 26.83
N SER A 375 -6.21 3.95 27.30
CA SER A 375 -6.11 3.65 28.73
C SER A 375 -4.76 4.09 29.30
N LEU A 376 -4.78 4.82 30.42
CA LEU A 376 -3.61 5.30 31.15
C LEU A 376 -3.47 4.51 32.46
N SER A 377 -2.38 3.76 32.59
CA SER A 377 -2.05 2.99 33.81
C SER A 377 -0.84 3.55 34.57
N THR A 378 -0.16 4.54 33.99
CA THR A 378 1.03 5.21 34.55
C THR A 378 1.01 6.69 34.18
N SER A 379 1.77 7.51 34.92
CA SER A 379 1.93 8.93 34.60
C SER A 379 2.55 9.10 33.22
N SER A 380 1.93 9.91 32.37
CA SER A 380 2.30 10.01 30.95
C SER A 380 2.07 11.41 30.39
N THR A 381 2.76 11.72 29.28
CA THR A 381 2.55 12.95 28.50
C THR A 381 1.67 12.64 27.30
N ILE A 382 0.59 13.40 27.14
CA ILE A 382 -0.31 13.34 26.00
C ILE A 382 0.24 14.25 24.90
N PRO A 383 0.72 13.70 23.77
CA PRO A 383 1.21 14.50 22.66
C PRO A 383 0.06 15.20 21.90
N ALA A 384 0.36 16.35 21.28
CA ALA A 384 -0.63 17.15 20.55
C ALA A 384 -1.37 16.38 19.43
N ASN A 385 -0.74 15.36 18.84
CA ASN A 385 -1.37 14.52 17.81
C ASN A 385 -2.44 13.54 18.34
N GLN A 386 -2.45 13.26 19.65
CA GLN A 386 -3.44 12.40 20.32
C GLN A 386 -4.67 13.18 20.82
N VAL A 387 -4.73 14.49 20.59
CA VAL A 387 -5.95 15.26 20.83
C VAL A 387 -7.07 14.77 19.91
N GLY A 388 -8.26 14.63 20.48
CA GLY A 388 -9.41 13.97 19.86
C GLY A 388 -9.58 12.48 20.20
N TYR A 389 -8.67 11.85 20.96
CA TYR A 389 -8.93 10.57 21.64
C TYR A 389 -9.59 10.81 23.01
N GLU A 390 -10.37 9.83 23.50
CA GLU A 390 -10.79 9.76 24.90
C GLU A 390 -9.69 9.12 25.74
N PHE A 391 -9.44 9.62 26.95
CA PHE A 391 -8.46 9.05 27.87
C PHE A 391 -9.14 8.51 29.13
N GLN A 392 -8.84 7.26 29.48
CA GLN A 392 -9.39 6.60 30.67
C GLN A 392 -8.28 6.12 31.59
N THR A 393 -8.30 6.45 32.88
CA THR A 393 -7.31 5.92 33.84
C THR A 393 -7.82 4.69 34.55
N SER A 394 -7.04 3.61 34.58
CA SER A 394 -7.37 2.39 35.33
C SER A 394 -6.70 2.31 36.71
N VAL A 395 -5.77 3.22 36.99
CA VAL A 395 -5.00 3.30 38.24
C VAL A 395 -4.99 4.74 38.75
N GLY A 396 -5.18 4.92 40.06
CA GLY A 396 -5.17 6.22 40.71
C GLY A 396 -3.76 6.67 41.11
N GLY A 397 -3.59 7.97 41.40
CA GLY A 397 -2.31 8.56 41.81
C GLY A 397 -1.37 8.89 40.64
N ILE A 398 -1.88 8.90 39.40
CA ILE A 398 -1.09 9.21 38.21
C ILE A 398 -1.26 10.67 37.77
N THR A 399 -0.23 11.16 37.06
CA THR A 399 -0.23 12.49 36.44
C THR A 399 -0.30 12.38 34.93
N SER A 400 -1.31 12.99 34.31
CA SER A 400 -1.42 13.16 32.87
C SER A 400 -0.96 14.57 32.48
N THR A 401 0.12 14.65 31.72
CA THR A 401 0.70 15.91 31.24
C THR A 401 0.10 16.24 29.88
N LEU A 402 -0.72 17.28 29.82
CA LEU A 402 -1.43 17.71 28.62
C LEU A 402 -0.52 18.53 27.71
N PRO A 403 -0.78 18.56 26.38
CA PRO A 403 -0.06 19.44 25.49
C PRO A 403 -0.41 20.90 25.79
N HIS A 404 0.54 21.80 25.53
CA HIS A 404 0.30 23.23 25.72
C HIS A 404 -0.83 23.71 24.79
N PRO A 405 -1.81 24.50 25.24
CA PRO A 405 -2.96 24.93 24.44
C PRO A 405 -2.60 25.54 23.08
N SER A 406 -1.48 26.27 23.00
CA SER A 406 -0.99 26.88 21.75
C SER A 406 -0.43 25.90 20.72
N THR A 407 -0.25 24.63 21.10
CA THR A 407 0.27 23.58 20.21
C THR A 407 -0.84 22.78 19.53
N VAL A 408 -2.10 23.11 19.82
CA VAL A 408 -3.30 22.43 19.29
C VAL A 408 -4.28 23.46 18.75
N SER A 409 -5.09 23.12 17.75
CA SER A 409 -6.05 24.07 17.17
C SER A 409 -7.14 24.45 18.19
N ALA A 410 -7.59 25.71 18.16
CA ALA A 410 -8.75 26.14 18.95
C ALA A 410 -9.98 25.26 18.66
N GLY A 411 -10.77 24.95 19.68
CA GLY A 411 -11.90 24.01 19.62
C GLY A 411 -11.52 22.53 19.78
N SER A 412 -10.24 22.21 19.89
CA SER A 412 -9.78 20.84 20.14
C SER A 412 -10.34 20.29 21.45
N LEU A 413 -10.91 19.08 21.40
CA LEU A 413 -11.51 18.39 22.54
C LEU A 413 -10.55 17.35 23.15
N LEU A 414 -10.57 17.26 24.49
CA LEU A 414 -9.86 16.26 25.26
C LEU A 414 -10.76 15.74 26.41
N PRO A 415 -11.49 14.64 26.21
CA PRO A 415 -12.24 13.97 27.27
C PRO A 415 -11.29 13.15 28.15
N MET A 416 -11.42 13.33 29.46
CA MET A 416 -10.68 12.60 30.47
C MET A 416 -11.69 11.91 31.39
N TYR A 417 -11.50 10.61 31.63
CA TYR A 417 -12.28 9.83 32.59
C TYR A 417 -11.35 9.14 33.58
N ASN A 418 -11.49 9.50 34.86
CA ASN A 418 -10.81 8.80 35.94
C ASN A 418 -11.63 7.58 36.35
N ASN A 419 -11.37 6.43 35.71
CA ASN A 419 -12.00 5.14 36.02
C ASN A 419 -11.26 4.38 37.14
N SER A 420 -10.61 5.10 38.05
CA SER A 420 -9.85 4.51 39.14
C SER A 420 -10.43 4.89 40.51
N THR A 421 -9.99 4.18 41.54
CA THR A 421 -10.35 4.45 42.94
C THR A 421 -9.52 5.57 43.58
N GLY A 422 -8.49 6.10 42.90
CA GLY A 422 -7.65 7.20 43.38
C GLY A 422 -7.77 8.45 42.50
N THR A 423 -7.06 9.52 42.84
CA THR A 423 -7.11 10.79 42.08
C THR A 423 -6.23 10.76 40.84
N GLN A 424 -6.66 11.41 39.76
CA GLN A 424 -5.81 11.70 38.59
C GLN A 424 -5.40 13.17 38.62
N THR A 425 -4.11 13.46 38.47
CA THR A 425 -3.62 14.84 38.33
C THR A 425 -3.49 15.19 36.85
N LEU A 426 -4.11 16.27 36.39
CA LEU A 426 -3.90 16.81 35.05
C LEU A 426 -2.99 18.03 35.16
N SER A 427 -1.93 18.08 34.36
CA SER A 427 -0.96 19.17 34.38
C SER A 427 -0.69 19.71 32.98
N VAL A 428 -0.45 21.01 32.86
CA VAL A 428 -0.11 21.69 31.61
C VAL A 428 1.17 22.50 31.85
N PRO A 429 2.35 21.99 31.46
CA PRO A 429 3.61 22.72 31.64
C PRO A 429 3.59 24.04 30.86
N GLY A 430 3.78 25.17 31.56
CA GLY A 430 3.82 26.50 30.95
C GLY A 430 2.48 27.04 30.43
N GLY A 431 1.38 26.29 30.60
CA GLY A 431 0.03 26.69 30.21
C GLY A 431 -0.95 26.63 31.38
N ASN A 432 -2.21 26.98 31.12
CA ASN A 432 -3.21 27.15 32.17
C ASN A 432 -4.53 26.42 31.87
N PHE A 433 -5.21 26.03 32.95
CA PHE A 433 -6.63 25.70 32.96
C PHE A 433 -7.45 26.92 33.37
N ASN A 434 -8.62 27.10 32.75
CA ASN A 434 -9.62 28.05 33.18
C ASN A 434 -10.68 27.34 34.02
N SER A 435 -10.81 27.73 35.29
CA SER A 435 -11.82 27.20 36.22
C SER A 435 -12.97 28.19 36.43
N ALA A 436 -14.13 27.72 36.91
CA ALA A 436 -15.26 28.59 37.26
C ALA A 436 -14.94 29.60 38.39
N PHE A 437 -13.84 29.42 39.13
CA PHE A 437 -13.44 30.25 40.28
C PHE A 437 -12.26 31.19 39.97
N GLY A 438 -11.74 31.20 38.74
CA GLY A 438 -10.63 32.06 38.31
C GLY A 438 -9.69 31.38 37.32
N SER A 439 -9.00 32.18 36.50
CA SER A 439 -7.98 31.74 35.54
C SER A 439 -6.61 31.58 36.23
N GLY A 440 -5.81 30.58 35.82
CA GLY A 440 -4.36 30.60 36.06
C GLY A 440 -3.74 29.41 36.81
N THR A 441 -4.42 28.27 36.93
CA THR A 441 -3.78 27.06 37.49
C THR A 441 -3.19 26.20 36.38
N SER A 442 -1.94 25.76 36.51
CA SER A 442 -1.29 24.81 35.60
C SER A 442 -1.58 23.34 35.93
N VAL A 443 -2.32 23.09 37.02
CA VAL A 443 -2.65 21.75 37.52
C VAL A 443 -4.09 21.71 38.01
N ILE A 444 -4.82 20.64 37.68
CA ILE A 444 -6.14 20.31 38.22
C ILE A 444 -6.18 18.84 38.64
N VAL A 445 -7.02 18.50 39.62
CA VAL A 445 -7.17 17.13 40.11
C VAL A 445 -8.56 16.61 39.77
N LEU A 446 -8.62 15.44 39.15
CA LEU A 446 -9.83 14.70 38.87
C LEU A 446 -10.05 13.67 39.99
N PRO A 447 -11.17 13.75 40.74
CA PRO A 447 -11.46 12.77 41.79
C PRO A 447 -11.76 11.38 41.21
N PRO A 448 -11.77 10.32 42.05
CA PRO A 448 -12.18 8.98 41.63
C PRO A 448 -13.54 9.00 40.93
N ASN A 449 -13.71 8.19 39.88
CA ASN A 449 -14.95 8.04 39.10
C ASN A 449 -15.51 9.34 38.49
N ALA A 450 -14.65 10.31 38.20
CA ALA A 450 -15.03 11.58 37.60
C ALA A 450 -14.62 11.69 36.13
N CYS A 451 -15.39 12.42 35.34
CA CYS A 451 -15.02 12.84 34.00
C CYS A 451 -14.84 14.36 33.92
N VAL A 452 -14.12 14.83 32.91
CA VAL A 452 -14.08 16.22 32.45
C VAL A 452 -13.85 16.23 30.94
N ILE A 453 -14.48 17.16 30.23
CA ILE A 453 -14.15 17.45 28.84
C ILE A 453 -13.42 18.79 28.81
N LEU A 454 -12.21 18.80 28.24
CA LEU A 454 -11.41 20.00 28.09
C LEU A 454 -11.44 20.48 26.65
N VAL A 455 -11.55 21.79 26.44
CA VAL A 455 -11.55 22.44 25.14
C VAL A 455 -10.46 23.50 25.09
N SER A 456 -9.57 23.40 24.09
CA SER A 456 -8.54 24.41 23.89
C SER A 456 -9.13 25.66 23.22
N ASP A 457 -8.82 26.84 23.74
CA ASP A 457 -9.03 28.13 23.04
C ASP A 457 -7.74 28.68 22.41
N ASN A 458 -6.72 27.82 22.24
CA ASN A 458 -5.35 28.16 21.82
C ASN A 458 -4.48 28.84 22.90
N THR A 459 -5.06 29.22 24.04
CA THR A 459 -4.38 29.92 25.15
C THR A 459 -4.48 29.13 26.46
N SER A 460 -5.59 28.43 26.69
CA SER A 460 -5.92 27.71 27.92
C SER A 460 -6.81 26.50 27.63
N TRP A 461 -6.82 25.55 28.55
CA TRP A 461 -7.77 24.45 28.55
C TRP A 461 -9.01 24.84 29.37
N ASN A 462 -10.18 24.83 28.73
CA ASN A 462 -11.47 25.20 29.32
C ASN A 462 -12.30 23.94 29.60
N GLY A 463 -12.78 23.76 30.83
CA GLY A 463 -13.64 22.63 31.17
C GLY A 463 -15.10 22.83 30.73
N ILE A 464 -15.68 21.80 30.10
CA ILE A 464 -17.12 21.69 29.80
C ILE A 464 -17.67 20.55 30.67
N GLY A 465 -18.19 20.91 31.85
CA GLY A 465 -18.76 19.95 32.80
C GLY A 465 -17.76 18.99 33.44
N GLY A 466 -18.21 18.21 34.43
CA GLY A 466 -17.38 17.23 35.15
C GLY A 466 -17.12 17.56 36.63
N ALA A 467 -16.57 16.59 37.37
CA ALA A 467 -16.33 16.68 38.83
C ALA A 467 -14.88 17.06 39.21
N GLY A 468 -14.04 17.42 38.23
CA GLY A 468 -12.83 18.20 38.51
C GLY A 468 -13.23 19.61 38.92
N ALA A 469 -12.43 20.30 39.74
CA ALA A 469 -12.68 21.68 40.17
C ALA A 469 -12.70 22.74 39.03
N VAL A 470 -12.88 22.32 37.78
CA VAL A 470 -13.19 23.13 36.61
C VAL A 470 -14.70 23.29 36.56
N GLY A 471 -15.22 24.25 37.34
CA GLY A 471 -16.67 24.37 37.51
C GLY A 471 -17.42 24.45 36.18
N SER A 472 -18.63 23.91 36.20
CA SER A 472 -19.57 23.70 35.09
C SER A 472 -20.12 24.98 34.43
N ALA A 473 -19.35 26.06 34.39
CA ALA A 473 -19.72 27.30 33.74
C ALA A 473 -18.76 27.57 32.59
N VAL A 474 -19.15 27.18 31.38
CA VAL A 474 -18.55 27.67 30.13
C VAL A 474 -18.57 29.21 30.21
N LYS A 475 -17.41 29.86 30.35
CA LYS A 475 -17.28 31.25 29.94
C LYS A 475 -16.97 31.24 28.45
N PRO A 476 -17.89 31.66 27.57
CA PRO A 476 -17.54 31.87 26.17
C PRO A 476 -16.49 32.98 26.13
N THR A 477 -15.34 32.71 25.50
CA THR A 477 -14.42 33.78 25.11
C THR A 477 -14.86 34.31 23.75
N ASN A 478 -14.54 35.58 23.50
CA ASN A 478 -14.84 36.38 22.30
C ASN A 478 -14.48 35.75 20.93
N THR A 479 -13.79 34.61 20.90
CA THR A 479 -13.25 33.99 19.69
C THR A 479 -14.04 32.74 19.25
N ALA A 480 -14.90 32.18 20.12
CA ALA A 480 -15.84 31.14 19.71
C ALA A 480 -17.00 31.81 18.97
N GLY A 481 -17.18 31.52 17.68
CA GLY A 481 -18.14 32.15 16.76
C GLY A 481 -19.63 31.98 17.10
N VAL A 482 -19.99 31.77 18.36
CA VAL A 482 -21.35 31.94 18.88
C VAL A 482 -21.43 33.37 19.42
N GLY A 483 -22.06 34.27 18.65
CA GLY A 483 -22.12 35.69 18.97
C GLY A 483 -22.64 35.94 20.39
N GLN A 484 -21.77 36.48 21.25
CA GLN A 484 -22.17 37.04 22.54
C GLN A 484 -22.17 38.57 22.41
N TRP A 485 -23.31 39.19 22.73
CA TRP A 485 -23.40 40.64 22.86
C TRP A 485 -22.54 41.11 24.03
N THR A 486 -21.78 42.18 23.80
CA THR A 486 -20.89 42.85 24.77
C THR A 486 -21.62 43.81 25.71
N SER A 487 -22.95 43.90 25.67
CA SER A 487 -23.71 44.71 26.64
C SER A 487 -25.09 44.12 26.93
N LEU A 488 -25.17 43.23 27.92
CA LEU A 488 -26.38 43.11 28.71
C LEU A 488 -26.42 44.33 29.63
N LEU A 489 -27.13 45.39 29.23
CA LEU A 489 -27.22 46.61 30.04
C LEU A 489 -28.18 46.36 31.21
N ILE A 490 -27.69 45.72 32.27
CA ILE A 490 -28.33 45.80 33.58
C ILE A 490 -28.02 47.19 34.10
N SER A 491 -28.90 48.16 33.84
CA SER A 491 -28.82 49.47 34.48
C SER A 491 -28.96 49.26 35.98
N ALA A 492 -27.90 49.52 36.73
CA ALA A 492 -27.96 49.64 38.18
C ALA A 492 -28.71 50.96 38.50
N GLY A 493 -30.01 50.86 38.68
CA GLY A 493 -30.90 51.97 38.99
C GLY A 493 -32.29 51.46 39.37
N THR A 494 -33.11 52.35 39.96
CA THR A 494 -34.34 52.04 40.72
C THR A 494 -35.43 51.29 39.95
N ASN A 495 -35.28 51.05 38.64
CA ASN A 495 -36.14 50.19 37.82
C ASN A 495 -35.30 49.44 36.78
N GLY A 496 -34.89 48.21 37.06
CA GLY A 496 -34.23 47.33 36.09
C GLY A 496 -35.25 46.67 35.17
N ALA A 497 -35.08 46.82 33.85
CA ALA A 497 -35.90 46.16 32.83
C ALA A 497 -35.01 45.28 31.93
N MET A 498 -35.51 44.10 31.56
CA MET A 498 -34.90 43.26 30.52
C MET A 498 -35.67 43.46 29.20
N SER A 499 -34.95 43.88 28.16
CA SER A 499 -35.51 44.16 26.83
C SER A 499 -35.01 43.17 25.78
N LEU A 500 -35.90 42.69 24.90
CA LEU A 500 -35.51 41.91 23.71
C LEU A 500 -35.29 42.81 22.47
N PRO A 501 -34.43 42.41 21.51
CA PRO A 501 -34.38 43.04 20.20
C PRO A 501 -35.64 42.77 19.37
N PRO A 502 -35.98 43.62 18.38
CA PRO A 502 -37.09 43.38 17.47
C PRO A 502 -36.93 42.06 16.69
N GLY A 503 -37.97 41.22 16.67
CA GLY A 503 -38.03 40.00 15.83
C GLY A 503 -37.88 38.65 16.57
N GLY A 504 -37.67 38.64 17.88
CA GLY A 504 -37.70 37.41 18.67
C GLY A 504 -39.12 36.89 18.89
N THR A 505 -39.37 35.61 18.68
CA THR A 505 -40.72 35.01 18.85
C THR A 505 -40.94 34.36 20.21
N TRP A 506 -39.91 33.83 20.87
CA TRP A 506 -40.02 33.29 22.24
C TRP A 506 -38.65 33.13 22.92
N ALA A 507 -38.65 33.18 24.26
CA ALA A 507 -37.49 32.94 25.11
C ALA A 507 -37.90 32.11 26.33
N TYR A 508 -37.02 31.20 26.78
CA TYR A 508 -37.25 30.38 27.97
C TYR A 508 -36.35 30.88 29.11
N PHE A 509 -36.93 31.05 30.30
CA PHE A 509 -36.23 31.55 31.48
C PHE A 509 -36.41 30.55 32.64
N TYR A 510 -35.33 30.26 33.35
CA TYR A 510 -35.38 29.52 34.62
C TYR A 510 -35.03 30.49 35.76
N PHE A 511 -36.01 30.80 36.60
CA PHE A 511 -35.83 31.61 37.80
C PHE A 511 -35.89 30.70 39.02
N ASN A 512 -34.93 30.84 39.92
CA ASN A 512 -34.90 30.03 41.15
C ASN A 512 -35.27 30.93 42.33
N GLN A 513 -36.55 31.24 42.57
CA GLN A 513 -36.99 32.06 43.72
C GLN A 513 -38.37 31.69 44.27
N THR A 514 -38.57 31.96 45.58
CA THR A 514 -39.61 31.45 46.48
C THR A 514 -40.83 32.37 46.73
N THR A 515 -41.03 33.46 45.98
CA THR A 515 -42.22 34.32 46.17
C THR A 515 -42.77 34.88 44.85
N ALA A 516 -44.10 34.99 44.79
CA ALA A 516 -44.88 35.27 43.60
C ALA A 516 -44.64 36.67 43.01
N GLN A 517 -44.41 36.73 41.69
CA GLN A 517 -44.54 37.96 40.89
C GLN A 517 -45.61 37.77 39.81
N SER A 518 -46.35 38.84 39.54
CA SER A 518 -47.37 38.93 38.49
C SER A 518 -46.73 39.29 37.16
N GLY A 519 -46.99 38.50 36.11
CA GLY A 519 -46.65 38.84 34.73
C GLY A 519 -47.80 39.58 34.05
N VAL A 520 -47.50 40.65 33.31
CA VAL A 520 -48.44 41.26 32.36
C VAL A 520 -48.19 40.60 31.00
N GLY A 521 -49.24 40.05 30.39
CA GLY A 521 -49.14 39.39 29.09
C GLY A 521 -48.62 40.33 28.00
N ILE A 522 -47.66 39.84 27.21
CA ILE A 522 -47.10 40.54 26.05
C ILE A 522 -48.16 40.54 24.94
N ALA A 523 -48.87 41.64 24.78
CA ALA A 523 -49.67 41.89 23.59
C ALA A 523 -49.08 43.10 22.83
N ALA A 524 -48.76 42.86 21.55
CA ALA A 524 -48.46 43.84 20.52
C ALA A 524 -47.31 44.84 20.80
N GLY A 525 -46.06 44.36 20.71
CA GLY A 525 -44.90 45.23 20.43
C GLY A 525 -44.20 45.86 21.63
N GLY A 526 -44.54 45.48 22.86
CA GLY A 526 -43.78 45.86 24.05
C GLY A 526 -42.46 45.08 24.17
N THR A 527 -41.37 45.75 24.53
CA THR A 527 -40.03 45.17 24.66
C THR A 527 -39.68 44.69 26.07
N VAL A 528 -40.44 45.06 27.10
CA VAL A 528 -40.10 44.82 28.51
C VAL A 528 -40.77 43.55 29.04
N LEU A 529 -39.97 42.59 29.51
CA LEU A 529 -40.43 41.26 29.94
C LEU A 529 -40.89 41.17 31.40
N LEU A 530 -40.24 41.89 32.32
CA LEU A 530 -40.52 41.84 33.77
C LEU A 530 -40.17 43.20 34.41
N THR A 531 -40.95 43.61 35.41
CA THR A 531 -40.64 44.75 36.29
C THR A 531 -40.74 44.30 37.74
N GLY A 532 -39.72 44.59 38.54
CA GLY A 532 -39.75 44.33 39.98
C GLY A 532 -40.20 45.57 40.75
N ALA A 533 -41.26 45.48 41.55
CA ALA A 533 -41.68 46.56 42.44
C ALA A 533 -40.84 46.56 43.74
N ALA A 534 -40.33 47.72 44.13
CA ALA A 534 -39.46 47.90 45.28
C ALA A 534 -40.21 47.85 46.62
N ALA A 535 -39.64 47.15 47.60
CA ALA A 535 -39.32 47.67 48.95
C ALA A 535 -38.68 46.55 49.79
N GLY A 536 -37.34 46.51 49.85
CA GLY A 536 -36.60 45.75 50.88
C GLY A 536 -36.23 44.29 50.61
N GLY A 537 -36.51 43.73 49.42
CA GLY A 537 -36.06 42.38 49.02
C GLY A 537 -35.01 42.41 47.91
N PRO A 538 -34.22 41.33 47.71
CA PRO A 538 -33.24 41.26 46.62
C PRO A 538 -33.98 41.41 45.29
N GLY A 539 -33.61 42.41 44.49
CA GLY A 539 -34.06 42.53 43.10
C GLY A 539 -33.66 41.31 42.26
N ILE A 540 -33.96 41.31 40.96
CA ILE A 540 -33.67 40.22 40.00
C ILE A 540 -32.17 39.87 40.01
N SER A 541 -31.75 39.05 40.97
CA SER A 541 -30.35 38.82 41.33
C SER A 541 -29.86 37.46 40.89
N GLN A 542 -30.75 36.58 40.41
CA GLN A 542 -30.42 35.20 40.08
C GLN A 542 -31.19 34.70 38.84
N ALA A 543 -30.82 35.21 37.67
CA ALA A 543 -31.10 34.52 36.42
C ALA A 543 -29.91 33.59 36.13
N SER A 544 -30.12 32.27 36.16
CA SER A 544 -29.02 31.29 36.07
C SER A 544 -28.80 30.73 34.65
N GLY A 545 -29.42 31.31 33.63
CA GLY A 545 -29.17 30.97 32.23
C GLY A 545 -30.28 31.43 31.29
N PHE A 546 -29.94 31.68 30.03
CA PHE A 546 -30.90 32.00 28.97
C PHE A 546 -30.57 31.22 27.68
N CYS A 547 -31.59 30.80 26.95
CA CYS A 547 -31.46 30.40 25.55
C CYS A 547 -32.57 31.03 24.72
N TRP A 548 -32.25 31.43 23.49
CA TRP A 548 -33.24 31.87 22.51
C TRP A 548 -32.89 31.33 21.14
N ARG A 549 -33.91 31.16 20.29
CA ARG A 549 -33.76 30.78 18.88
C ARG A 549 -34.27 31.92 18.02
N ILE A 550 -33.44 32.37 17.08
CA ILE A 550 -33.91 33.15 15.93
C ILE A 550 -34.50 32.13 14.95
N ALA A 551 -35.79 32.24 14.65
CA ALA A 551 -36.34 31.50 13.51
C ALA A 551 -35.70 32.09 12.25
N GLN A 552 -35.10 31.25 11.40
CA GLN A 552 -34.54 31.66 10.12
C GLN A 552 -35.59 32.32 9.24
#